data_AF-A0A4Q4T6R9-F1
#
_entry.id   AF-A0A4Q4T6R9-F1
#
_cell.length_a   1.000
_cell.length_b   1.000
_cell.length_c   1.000
_cell.angle_alpha   90.00
_cell.angle_beta   90.00
_cell.angle_gamma   90.00
#
_symmetry.space_group_name_H-M   'P 1'
#
loop_
_entity.id
_entity.type
_entity.pdbx_description
1 polymer ?
#
loop_
_entity_poly.entity_id
_entity_poly.type
_entity_poly.pdbx_seq_one_letter_code
_entity_poly.pdbx_strand_id
1 'polypeptide(L)'
;MSDLGILRGQHSSAQYGGGWAKEDIEKSKTDWVAALRRALNASVDIIQVHGAHVYTLNEFLSPGSNKRTDEYGCSFENRNRLSKEVVELLQAEVPAGFPVMARMPATYYLEHDPTLPQRTLEDGIKLAKALAESGLDLLDVAGGGLDSRQKVSARPGHQAPYADAIKEVVFGTKTSVAPVGDYFRSPSSGYPRRRLCGRGHGRPCFSERS
;
A
#
# COMPACT_ATOMS: atom_id res chain seq x y z
N MET A 1 21.99 11.39 -7.01
CA MET A 1 20.60 11.27 -7.48
C MET A 1 20.20 9.84 -7.21
N SER A 2 19.38 9.62 -6.18
CA SER A 2 18.87 8.30 -5.79
C SER A 2 17.65 7.99 -6.64
N ASP A 3 17.77 7.04 -7.56
CA ASP A 3 16.67 6.62 -8.43
C ASP A 3 15.78 5.59 -7.70
N LEU A 4 14.51 5.97 -7.48
CA LEU A 4 13.50 5.09 -6.91
C LEU A 4 12.98 4.13 -7.99
N GLY A 5 13.34 2.85 -7.90
CA GLY A 5 12.81 1.80 -8.78
C GLY A 5 11.41 1.37 -8.36
N ILE A 6 10.36 1.88 -9.01
CA ILE A 6 8.99 1.36 -8.82
C ILE A 6 8.81 0.12 -9.69
N LEU A 7 8.71 -1.05 -9.07
CA LEU A 7 8.35 -2.28 -9.77
C LEU A 7 6.84 -2.30 -9.97
N ARG A 8 6.42 -2.16 -11.23
CA ARG A 8 5.02 -2.31 -11.64
C ARG A 8 4.87 -3.67 -12.31
N GLY A 9 3.99 -4.52 -11.78
CA GLY A 9 3.40 -5.59 -12.58
C GLY A 9 2.52 -4.94 -13.64
N GLN A 10 3.01 -4.80 -14.87
CA GLN A 10 2.20 -4.34 -16.01
C GLN A 10 1.37 -5.50 -16.56
N HIS A 11 0.41 -5.99 -15.79
CA HIS A 11 -0.53 -7.01 -16.24
C HIS A 11 -1.94 -6.51 -15.99
N SER A 12 -2.48 -5.81 -16.99
CA SER A 12 -3.88 -5.40 -16.98
C SER A 12 -4.77 -6.62 -17.18
N SER A 13 -5.83 -6.74 -16.37
CA SER A 13 -6.92 -7.68 -16.62
C SER A 13 -7.55 -7.53 -18.01
N ALA A 14 -7.36 -6.38 -18.68
CA ALA A 14 -7.80 -6.16 -20.05
C ALA A 14 -6.95 -6.87 -21.12
N GLN A 15 -5.70 -7.26 -20.82
CA GLN A 15 -4.87 -8.05 -21.75
C GLN A 15 -5.20 -9.54 -21.71
N TYR A 16 -5.78 -10.02 -20.60
CA TYR A 16 -6.22 -11.39 -20.40
C TYR A 16 -7.74 -11.44 -20.49
N GLY A 17 -8.28 -11.63 -21.69
CA GLY A 17 -9.74 -11.66 -21.99
C GLY A 17 -10.58 -12.72 -21.25
N GLY A 18 -10.03 -13.35 -20.21
CA GLY A 18 -10.66 -14.19 -19.21
C GLY A 18 -9.78 -14.12 -17.97
N GLY A 19 -10.37 -14.13 -16.77
CA GLY A 19 -9.62 -13.96 -15.52
C GLY A 19 -8.39 -14.86 -15.40
N TRP A 20 -7.39 -14.40 -14.64
CA TRP A 20 -6.08 -15.04 -14.44
C TRP A 20 -6.14 -16.57 -14.30
N ALA A 21 -5.48 -17.31 -15.17
CA ALA A 21 -5.21 -18.73 -14.92
C ALA A 21 -4.19 -18.89 -13.77
N LYS A 22 -4.07 -20.08 -13.19
CA LYS A 22 -3.05 -20.32 -12.16
C LYS A 22 -1.64 -20.15 -12.72
N GLU A 23 -1.46 -20.57 -13.97
CA GLU A 23 -0.23 -20.40 -14.73
C GLU A 23 0.12 -18.92 -14.92
N ASP A 24 -0.87 -18.04 -15.13
CA ASP A 24 -0.64 -16.59 -15.23
C ASP A 24 -0.16 -16.01 -13.90
N ILE A 25 -0.69 -16.50 -12.78
CA ILE A 25 -0.28 -16.08 -11.43
C ILE A 25 1.18 -16.48 -11.18
N GLU A 26 1.55 -17.73 -11.47
CA GLU A 26 2.94 -18.20 -11.33
C GLU A 26 3.90 -17.48 -12.29
N LYS A 27 3.44 -17.22 -13.52
CA LYS A 27 4.20 -16.41 -14.47
C LYS A 27 4.41 -15.00 -13.93
N SER A 28 3.39 -14.36 -13.37
CA SER A 28 3.51 -13.02 -12.78
C SER A 28 4.53 -13.00 -11.64
N LYS A 29 4.55 -14.00 -10.76
CA LYS A 29 5.58 -14.11 -9.71
C LYS A 29 6.99 -14.17 -10.30
N THR A 30 7.16 -14.95 -11.36
CA THR A 30 8.43 -15.04 -12.11
C THR A 30 8.81 -13.69 -12.72
N ASP A 31 7.84 -12.97 -13.29
CA ASP A 31 8.04 -11.66 -13.89
C ASP A 31 8.46 -10.61 -12.83
N TRP A 32 7.91 -10.67 -11.60
CA TRP A 32 8.33 -9.82 -10.47
C TRP A 32 9.79 -10.04 -10.09
N VAL A 33 10.22 -11.30 -9.95
CA VAL A 33 11.63 -11.63 -9.65
C VAL A 33 12.55 -11.20 -10.79
N ALA A 34 12.14 -11.41 -12.04
CA ALA A 34 12.91 -10.95 -13.20
C ALA A 34 13.03 -9.42 -13.23
N ALA A 35 11.97 -8.70 -12.86
CA ALA A 35 11.98 -7.24 -12.77
C ALA A 35 12.89 -6.74 -11.64
N LEU A 36 12.88 -7.41 -10.48
CA LEU A 36 13.83 -7.15 -9.40
C LEU A 36 15.28 -7.29 -9.87
N ARG A 37 15.63 -8.42 -10.50
CA ARG A 37 17.01 -8.64 -10.98
C ARG A 37 17.45 -7.56 -11.96
N ARG A 38 16.56 -7.10 -12.83
CA ARG A 38 16.84 -5.94 -13.71
C ARG A 38 17.04 -4.64 -12.92
N ALA A 39 16.24 -4.39 -11.90
CA ALA A 39 16.38 -3.20 -11.05
C ALA A 39 17.69 -3.21 -10.25
N LEU A 40 18.08 -4.35 -9.70
CA LEU A 40 19.37 -4.53 -9.02
C LEU A 40 20.55 -4.31 -9.98
N ASN A 41 20.47 -4.84 -11.21
CA ASN A 41 21.47 -4.58 -12.24
C ASN A 41 21.55 -3.09 -12.63
N ALA A 42 20.44 -2.36 -12.54
CA ALA A 42 20.40 -0.92 -12.74
C ALA A 42 20.89 -0.10 -11.52
N SER A 43 21.33 -0.77 -10.45
CA SER A 43 21.86 -0.14 -9.23
C SER A 43 20.87 0.81 -8.54
N VAL A 44 19.57 0.46 -8.54
CA VAL A 44 18.59 1.20 -7.72
C VAL A 44 18.87 0.97 -6.24
N ASP A 45 18.61 1.98 -5.40
CA ASP A 45 18.85 1.87 -3.95
C ASP A 45 17.75 1.11 -3.21
N ILE A 46 16.53 1.12 -3.77
CA ILE A 46 15.30 0.67 -3.12
C ILE A 46 14.33 0.15 -4.18
N ILE A 47 13.54 -0.87 -3.83
CA ILE A 47 12.38 -1.29 -4.61
C ILE A 47 11.07 -1.03 -3.86
N GLN A 48 10.01 -0.72 -4.60
CA GLN A 48 8.65 -0.69 -4.06
C GLN A 48 7.72 -1.62 -4.86
N VAL A 49 7.09 -2.56 -4.15
CA VAL A 49 5.99 -3.39 -4.65
C VAL A 49 4.71 -2.55 -4.69
N HIS A 50 4.19 -2.31 -5.89
CA HIS A 50 2.96 -1.54 -6.03
C HIS A 50 1.72 -2.45 -6.00
N GLY A 51 0.94 -2.40 -4.91
CA GLY A 51 -0.32 -3.13 -4.77
C GLY A 51 -1.54 -2.28 -4.38
N ALA A 52 -1.58 -1.03 -4.84
CA ALA A 52 -2.66 -0.08 -4.60
C ALA A 52 -3.25 0.45 -5.92
N HIS A 53 -4.25 1.33 -5.84
CA HIS A 53 -4.92 1.97 -6.99
C HIS A 53 -5.58 0.96 -7.94
N VAL A 54 -5.44 1.12 -9.26
CA VAL A 54 -6.13 0.28 -10.28
C VAL A 54 -5.26 -0.86 -10.80
N TYR A 55 -4.25 -1.28 -10.03
CA TYR A 55 -3.25 -2.26 -10.48
C TYR A 55 -3.54 -3.68 -9.98
N THR A 56 -2.89 -4.65 -10.64
CA THR A 56 -3.10 -6.09 -10.51
C THR A 56 -3.21 -6.58 -9.08
N LEU A 57 -2.23 -6.29 -8.22
CA LEU A 57 -2.28 -6.79 -6.83
C LEU A 57 -3.51 -6.24 -6.09
N ASN A 58 -3.92 -4.99 -6.36
CA ASN A 58 -5.13 -4.45 -5.74
C ASN A 58 -6.42 -5.09 -6.29
N GLU A 59 -6.43 -5.52 -7.56
CA GLU A 59 -7.54 -6.30 -8.11
C GLU A 59 -7.71 -7.63 -7.35
N PHE A 60 -6.61 -8.28 -6.95
CA PHE A 60 -6.64 -9.49 -6.10
C PHE A 60 -7.09 -9.18 -4.66
N LEU A 61 -6.60 -8.08 -4.09
CA LEU A 61 -6.96 -7.65 -2.73
C LEU A 61 -8.45 -7.35 -2.59
N SER A 62 -9.12 -6.91 -3.64
CA SER A 62 -10.49 -6.41 -3.54
C SER A 62 -11.55 -7.50 -3.65
N PRO A 63 -12.54 -7.56 -2.74
CA PRO A 63 -13.66 -8.47 -2.89
C PRO A 63 -14.63 -8.02 -3.99
N GLY A 64 -14.53 -6.76 -4.45
CA GLY A 64 -15.33 -6.21 -5.54
C GLY A 64 -14.91 -6.74 -6.91
N SER A 65 -13.60 -6.81 -7.16
CA SER A 65 -13.03 -7.31 -8.43
C SER A 65 -12.64 -8.79 -8.38
N ASN A 66 -12.13 -9.28 -7.25
CA ASN A 66 -11.72 -10.68 -7.12
C ASN A 66 -12.91 -11.57 -6.77
N LYS A 67 -13.44 -12.26 -7.78
CA LYS A 67 -14.52 -13.25 -7.65
C LYS A 67 -14.04 -14.70 -7.77
N ARG A 68 -12.73 -14.93 -7.60
CA ARG A 68 -12.17 -16.29 -7.68
C ARG A 68 -12.66 -17.14 -6.53
N THR A 69 -12.76 -18.44 -6.78
CA THR A 69 -13.15 -19.47 -5.80
C THR A 69 -11.99 -20.39 -5.42
N ASP A 70 -10.78 -20.10 -5.90
CA ASP A 70 -9.57 -20.86 -5.63
C ASP A 70 -8.76 -20.24 -4.47
N GLU A 71 -7.53 -20.72 -4.27
CA GLU A 71 -6.63 -20.27 -3.21
C GLU A 71 -6.20 -18.80 -3.31
N TYR A 72 -6.55 -18.09 -4.38
CA TYR A 72 -6.26 -16.66 -4.57
C TYR A 72 -7.51 -15.77 -4.49
N GLY A 73 -8.68 -16.30 -4.10
CA GLY A 73 -9.87 -15.49 -3.83
C GLY A 73 -10.81 -16.07 -2.78
N CYS A 74 -12.04 -15.54 -2.75
CA CYS A 74 -13.09 -15.83 -1.77
C CYS A 74 -12.77 -15.31 -0.35
N SER A 75 -11.81 -15.92 0.35
CA SER A 75 -11.46 -15.51 1.71
C SER A 75 -10.55 -14.27 1.73
N PHE A 76 -10.44 -13.61 2.89
CA PHE A 76 -9.50 -12.50 3.08
C PHE A 76 -8.06 -12.97 2.84
N GLU A 77 -7.68 -14.09 3.44
CA GLU A 77 -6.36 -14.69 3.44
C GLU A 77 -5.93 -15.04 2.01
N ASN A 78 -6.85 -15.62 1.23
CA ASN A 78 -6.60 -15.96 -0.17
C ASN A 78 -6.45 -14.71 -1.05
N ARG A 79 -7.28 -13.67 -0.85
CA ARG A 79 -7.15 -12.40 -1.59
C ARG A 79 -5.82 -11.68 -1.32
N ASN A 80 -5.29 -11.80 -0.10
CA ASN A 80 -4.00 -11.21 0.27
C ASN A 80 -2.79 -12.08 -0.11
N ARG A 81 -3.01 -13.36 -0.44
CA ARG A 81 -1.96 -14.36 -0.68
C ARG A 81 -0.92 -13.90 -1.69
N LEU A 82 -1.36 -13.47 -2.88
CA LEU A 82 -0.45 -13.08 -3.95
C LEU A 82 0.44 -11.89 -3.55
N SER A 83 -0.12 -10.90 -2.83
CA SER A 83 0.66 -9.76 -2.36
C SER A 83 1.74 -10.17 -1.36
N LYS A 84 1.40 -11.10 -0.45
CA LYS A 84 2.36 -11.66 0.52
C LYS A 84 3.45 -12.47 -0.20
N GLU A 85 3.07 -13.37 -1.10
CA GLU A 85 4.02 -14.20 -1.86
C GLU A 85 4.98 -13.36 -2.70
N VAL A 86 4.51 -12.28 -3.34
CA VAL A 86 5.39 -11.37 -4.07
C VAL A 86 6.41 -10.71 -3.14
N VAL A 87 6.00 -10.22 -1.97
CA VAL A 87 6.94 -9.61 -1.01
C VAL A 87 7.96 -10.65 -0.51
N GLU A 88 7.53 -11.86 -0.20
CA GLU A 88 8.41 -12.95 0.25
C GLU A 88 9.42 -13.36 -0.81
N LEU A 89 8.98 -13.51 -2.06
CA LEU A 89 9.86 -13.81 -3.19
C LEU A 89 10.92 -12.73 -3.40
N LEU A 90 10.52 -11.46 -3.31
CA LEU A 90 11.46 -10.35 -3.46
C LEU A 90 12.43 -10.28 -2.27
N GLN A 91 11.95 -10.49 -1.05
CA GLN A 91 12.82 -10.53 0.14
C GLN A 91 13.84 -11.67 0.10
N ALA A 92 13.49 -12.80 -0.52
CA ALA A 92 14.42 -13.93 -0.67
C ALA A 92 15.51 -13.69 -1.73
N GLU A 93 15.29 -12.77 -2.68
CA GLU A 93 16.17 -12.54 -3.83
C GLU A 93 17.02 -11.28 -3.70
N VAL A 94 16.66 -10.34 -2.82
CA VAL A 94 17.45 -9.12 -2.62
C VAL A 94 18.74 -9.38 -1.84
N PRO A 95 19.80 -8.59 -2.08
CA PRO A 95 20.99 -8.61 -1.24
C PRO A 95 20.67 -8.31 0.24
N ALA A 96 21.46 -8.84 1.16
CA ALA A 96 21.29 -8.57 2.58
C ALA A 96 21.33 -7.07 2.87
N GLY A 97 20.31 -6.57 3.57
CA GLY A 97 20.17 -5.15 3.93
C GLY A 97 19.59 -4.25 2.83
N PHE A 98 19.25 -4.80 1.67
CA PHE A 98 18.59 -4.04 0.60
C PHE A 98 17.11 -3.76 0.95
N PRO A 99 16.65 -2.50 0.94
CA PRO A 99 15.28 -2.18 1.38
C PRO A 99 14.20 -2.62 0.38
N VAL A 100 13.20 -3.36 0.90
CA VAL A 100 11.99 -3.71 0.15
C VAL A 100 10.79 -2.99 0.76
N MET A 101 10.15 -2.17 -0.07
CA MET A 101 8.95 -1.43 0.30
C MET A 101 7.71 -1.99 -0.39
N ALA A 102 6.53 -1.72 0.17
CA ALA A 102 5.26 -2.04 -0.48
C ALA A 102 4.28 -0.89 -0.33
N ARG A 103 3.53 -0.60 -1.38
CA ARG A 103 2.42 0.36 -1.37
C ARG A 103 1.10 -0.37 -1.42
N MET A 104 0.31 -0.27 -0.35
CA MET A 104 -0.93 -1.03 -0.19
C MET A 104 -2.10 -0.14 0.26
N PRO A 105 -3.33 -0.44 -0.16
CA PRO A 105 -4.51 0.30 0.27
C PRO A 105 -4.96 -0.14 1.67
N ALA A 106 -5.11 0.83 2.56
CA ALA A 106 -5.69 0.60 3.88
C ALA A 106 -7.21 0.36 3.81
N THR A 107 -7.92 1.10 2.95
CA THR A 107 -9.39 1.04 2.79
C THR A 107 -9.78 1.35 1.34
N TYR A 108 -11.00 0.99 0.95
CA TYR A 108 -11.64 1.43 -0.30
C TYR A 108 -12.66 2.58 -0.14
N TYR A 109 -12.83 3.13 1.06
CA TYR A 109 -13.79 4.22 1.33
C TYR A 109 -15.25 3.85 0.99
N LEU A 110 -15.63 2.60 1.25
CA LEU A 110 -16.96 2.04 1.00
C LEU A 110 -17.77 1.84 2.29
N GLU A 111 -17.22 2.24 3.45
CA GLU A 111 -17.84 2.04 4.77
C GLU A 111 -19.20 2.75 4.93
N HIS A 112 -19.51 3.68 4.03
CA HIS A 112 -20.80 4.36 3.96
C HIS A 112 -21.95 3.45 3.51
N ASP A 113 -21.65 2.32 2.85
CA ASP A 113 -22.64 1.33 2.45
C ASP A 113 -22.13 -0.09 2.79
N PRO A 114 -22.60 -0.68 3.91
CA PRO A 114 -22.14 -1.99 4.35
C PRO A 114 -22.53 -3.14 3.42
N THR A 115 -23.44 -2.91 2.45
CA THR A 115 -23.84 -3.93 1.47
C THR A 115 -22.82 -4.11 0.35
N LEU A 116 -21.90 -3.15 0.19
CA LEU A 116 -20.88 -3.20 -0.84
C LEU A 116 -19.73 -4.14 -0.48
N PRO A 117 -19.16 -4.86 -1.47
CA PRO A 117 -17.95 -5.64 -1.23
C PRO A 117 -16.79 -4.69 -0.96
N GLN A 118 -16.33 -4.65 0.29
CA GLN A 118 -15.36 -3.66 0.74
C GLN A 118 -14.14 -4.27 1.42
N ARG A 119 -13.09 -3.45 1.48
CA ARG A 119 -11.92 -3.63 2.33
C ARG A 119 -11.92 -2.49 3.33
N THR A 120 -11.93 -2.82 4.60
CA THR A 120 -11.94 -1.84 5.69
C THR A 120 -10.52 -1.60 6.23
N LEU A 121 -10.36 -0.65 7.15
CA LEU A 121 -9.09 -0.41 7.82
C LEU A 121 -8.60 -1.66 8.58
N GLU A 122 -9.49 -2.45 9.19
CA GLU A 122 -9.11 -3.68 9.89
C GLU A 122 -8.44 -4.69 8.95
N ASP A 123 -8.94 -4.78 7.72
CA ASP A 123 -8.33 -5.59 6.65
C ASP A 123 -6.96 -5.03 6.23
N GLY A 124 -6.84 -3.70 6.15
CA GLY A 124 -5.58 -2.97 6.01
C GLY A 124 -4.54 -3.37 7.04
N ILE A 125 -4.92 -3.32 8.32
CA ILE A 125 -4.11 -3.65 9.49
C ILE A 125 -3.65 -5.11 9.45
N LYS A 126 -4.55 -6.05 9.14
CA LYS A 126 -4.22 -7.48 9.03
C LYS A 126 -3.19 -7.74 7.93
N LEU A 127 -3.35 -7.14 6.75
CA LEU A 127 -2.36 -7.26 5.67
C LEU A 127 -1.02 -6.65 6.09
N ALA A 128 -1.04 -5.46 6.73
CA ALA A 128 0.18 -4.80 7.16
C ALA A 128 1.01 -5.67 8.13
N LYS A 129 0.35 -6.35 9.08
CA LYS A 129 1.01 -7.33 9.96
C LYS A 129 1.64 -8.47 9.17
N ALA A 130 0.89 -9.08 8.27
CA ALA A 130 1.39 -10.19 7.45
C ALA A 130 2.60 -9.79 6.60
N LEU A 131 2.60 -8.58 6.03
CA LEU A 131 3.74 -8.07 5.27
C LEU A 131 4.95 -7.73 6.16
N ALA A 132 4.72 -7.20 7.37
CA ALA A 132 5.78 -6.95 8.33
C ALA A 132 6.45 -8.25 8.80
N GLU A 133 5.67 -9.32 8.99
CA GLU A 133 6.16 -10.67 9.31
C GLU A 133 7.02 -11.26 8.17
N SER A 134 6.68 -10.96 6.91
CA SER A 134 7.51 -11.30 5.74
C SER A 134 8.79 -10.44 5.64
N GLY A 135 9.03 -9.55 6.60
CA GLY A 135 10.23 -8.74 6.68
C GLY A 135 10.18 -7.47 5.84
N LEU A 136 9.02 -6.90 5.50
CA LEU A 136 8.95 -5.63 4.77
C LEU A 136 9.67 -4.49 5.50
N ASP A 137 10.42 -3.64 4.80
CA ASP A 137 11.14 -2.51 5.42
C ASP A 137 10.28 -1.26 5.56
N LEU A 138 9.43 -0.98 4.57
CA LEU A 138 8.51 0.16 4.62
C LEU A 138 7.16 -0.17 3.96
N LEU A 139 6.08 0.17 4.65
CA LEU A 139 4.72 0.16 4.12
C LEU A 139 4.25 1.58 3.81
N ASP A 140 4.10 1.87 2.51
CA ASP A 140 3.48 3.08 1.97
C ASP A 140 1.96 2.89 1.95
N VAL A 141 1.27 3.60 2.84
CA VAL A 141 -0.16 3.43 3.09
C VAL A 141 -0.96 4.34 2.18
N ALA A 142 -1.61 3.72 1.20
CA ALA A 142 -2.54 4.35 0.27
C ALA A 142 -4.01 4.10 0.69
N GLY A 143 -4.96 4.62 -0.09
CA GLY A 143 -6.37 4.24 0.01
C GLY A 143 -7.13 4.45 -1.30
N GLY A 144 -8.20 3.68 -1.50
CA GLY A 144 -9.13 3.85 -2.60
C GLY A 144 -8.59 3.47 -3.99
N GLY A 145 -9.28 3.98 -5.01
CA GLY A 145 -8.88 3.92 -6.42
C GLY A 145 -9.55 2.85 -7.26
N LEU A 146 -10.15 1.82 -6.66
CA LEU A 146 -10.67 0.65 -7.42
C LEU A 146 -12.19 0.67 -7.67
N ASP A 147 -12.96 1.35 -6.81
CA ASP A 147 -14.43 1.41 -6.92
C ASP A 147 -14.90 2.84 -7.14
N SER A 148 -15.79 3.06 -8.12
CA SER A 148 -16.31 4.39 -8.44
C SER A 148 -17.28 4.93 -7.38
N ARG A 149 -17.82 4.07 -6.51
CA ARG A 149 -18.73 4.44 -5.42
C ARG A 149 -18.01 4.96 -4.18
N GLN A 150 -16.68 4.86 -4.13
CA GLN A 150 -15.85 5.30 -3.01
C GLN A 150 -16.16 6.76 -2.59
N LYS A 151 -16.17 7.02 -1.29
CA LYS A 151 -16.38 8.36 -0.73
C LYS A 151 -15.11 8.86 -0.05
N VAL A 152 -14.18 9.38 -0.85
CA VAL A 152 -12.92 9.95 -0.35
C VAL A 152 -13.16 11.36 0.17
N SER A 153 -12.85 11.61 1.45
CA SER A 153 -12.80 12.96 2.00
C SER A 153 -11.42 13.57 1.74
N ALA A 154 -11.29 14.29 0.63
CA ALA A 154 -10.04 14.96 0.27
C ALA A 154 -9.74 16.09 1.27
N ARG A 155 -8.72 15.88 2.10
CA ARG A 155 -8.15 16.88 3.00
C ARG A 155 -6.65 16.64 3.14
N PRO A 156 -5.87 17.66 3.56
CA PRO A 156 -4.45 17.46 3.82
C PRO A 156 -4.22 16.34 4.82
N GLY A 157 -3.35 15.38 4.48
CA GLY A 157 -3.04 14.23 5.32
C GLY A 157 -4.22 13.27 5.54
N HIS A 158 -5.19 13.19 4.63
CA HIS A 158 -6.40 12.37 4.84
C HIS A 158 -6.13 10.87 5.08
N GLN A 159 -4.99 10.35 4.63
CA GLN A 159 -4.60 8.95 4.83
C GLN A 159 -3.66 8.76 6.04
N ALA A 160 -3.20 9.84 6.68
CA ALA A 160 -2.37 9.78 7.87
C ALA A 160 -2.99 8.94 9.00
N PRO A 161 -4.30 9.08 9.32
CA PRO A 161 -4.91 8.28 10.38
C PRO A 161 -4.86 6.77 10.13
N TYR A 162 -4.89 6.33 8.86
CA TYR A 162 -4.76 4.91 8.52
C TYR A 162 -3.34 4.41 8.74
N ALA A 163 -2.34 5.20 8.37
CA ALA A 163 -0.94 4.88 8.64
C ALA A 163 -0.65 4.87 10.14
N ASP A 164 -1.20 5.80 10.91
CA ASP A 164 -1.05 5.82 12.38
C ASP A 164 -1.60 4.53 12.99
N ALA A 165 -2.82 4.12 12.62
CA ALA A 165 -3.41 2.87 13.09
C ALA A 165 -2.59 1.64 12.71
N ILE A 166 -2.01 1.61 11.51
CA ILE A 166 -1.13 0.53 11.05
C ILE A 166 0.20 0.55 11.81
N LYS A 167 0.77 1.73 12.06
CA LYS A 167 2.04 1.91 12.76
C LYS A 167 2.00 1.34 14.17
N GLU A 168 0.90 1.53 14.90
CA GLU A 168 0.71 0.97 16.24
C GLU A 168 0.82 -0.56 16.24
N VAL A 169 0.31 -1.23 15.19
CA VAL A 169 0.27 -2.69 15.17
C VAL A 169 1.53 -3.36 14.65
N VAL A 170 2.34 -2.65 13.86
CA VAL A 170 3.65 -3.14 13.38
C VAL A 170 4.79 -2.63 14.26
N PHE A 171 4.49 -1.89 15.32
CA PHE A 171 5.47 -1.42 16.28
C PHE A 171 6.26 -2.59 16.88
N GLY A 172 7.58 -2.48 16.90
CA GLY A 172 8.49 -3.55 17.33
C GLY A 172 8.94 -4.50 16.21
N THR A 173 8.35 -4.43 15.02
CA THR A 173 8.93 -5.00 13.80
C THR A 173 9.95 -4.05 13.18
N LYS A 174 10.70 -4.50 12.17
CA LYS A 174 11.59 -3.58 11.41
C LYS A 174 10.81 -2.65 10.45
N THR A 175 9.53 -2.90 10.23
CA THR A 175 8.72 -2.21 9.22
C THR A 175 8.40 -0.79 9.64
N SER A 176 8.83 0.19 8.85
CA SER A 176 8.39 1.57 8.94
C SER A 176 7.06 1.77 8.22
N VAL A 177 6.27 2.77 8.63
CA VAL A 177 4.98 3.08 7.99
C VAL A 177 5.01 4.53 7.53
N ALA A 178 4.72 4.75 6.25
CA ALA A 178 4.68 6.07 5.64
C ALA A 178 3.28 6.34 5.08
N PRO A 179 2.62 7.44 5.47
CA PRO A 179 1.38 7.84 4.83
C PRO A 179 1.60 8.69 3.58
N VAL A 180 0.62 8.70 2.68
CA VAL A 180 0.53 9.62 1.54
C VAL A 180 -0.78 10.44 1.58
N GLY A 181 -0.90 11.45 0.72
CA GLY A 181 -2.14 12.24 0.57
C GLY A 181 -2.02 13.68 1.05
N ASP A 182 -1.67 14.57 0.12
CA ASP A 182 -1.84 16.03 0.21
C ASP A 182 -1.28 16.70 1.48
N TYR A 183 -0.08 16.31 1.93
CA TYR A 183 0.59 16.97 3.06
C TYR A 183 0.88 18.46 2.81
N PHE A 184 0.95 18.87 1.55
CA PHE A 184 1.16 20.25 1.17
C PHE A 184 -0.17 21.01 1.14
N ARG A 185 -0.25 22.07 1.94
CA ARG A 185 -1.34 23.05 1.88
C ARG A 185 -1.18 23.88 0.62
N SER A 186 -2.16 23.82 -0.29
CA SER A 186 -2.35 24.93 -1.22
C SER A 186 -2.79 26.17 -0.42
N PRO A 187 -2.21 27.37 -0.65
CA PRO A 187 -2.70 28.63 -0.08
C PRO A 187 -4.19 28.87 -0.33
N SER A 188 -4.77 28.31 -1.40
CA SER A 188 -6.18 28.44 -1.77
C SER A 188 -7.15 27.50 -1.04
N SER A 189 -6.66 26.59 -0.19
CA SER A 189 -7.46 25.50 0.39
C SER A 189 -8.49 25.90 1.44
N GLY A 190 -8.59 27.18 1.82
CA GLY A 190 -9.63 27.70 2.73
C GLY A 190 -9.63 27.13 4.16
N TYR A 191 -8.77 26.18 4.50
CA TYR A 191 -8.73 25.55 5.82
C TYR A 191 -8.08 26.47 6.87
N PRO A 192 -8.73 26.75 8.01
CA PRO A 192 -8.17 27.59 9.05
C PRO A 192 -6.86 27.00 9.58
N ARG A 193 -5.86 27.86 9.84
CA ARG A 193 -4.56 27.44 10.40
C ARG A 193 -4.79 26.90 11.81
N ARG A 194 -4.91 25.58 12.00
CA ARG A 194 -4.67 24.98 13.32
C ARG A 194 -3.16 24.83 13.48
N ARG A 195 -2.59 25.55 14.45
CA ARG A 195 -1.22 25.24 14.92
C ARG A 195 -1.27 23.80 15.41
N LEU A 196 -0.47 22.92 14.80
CA LEU A 196 -0.10 21.64 15.38
C LEU A 196 0.82 21.94 16.57
N CYS A 197 0.26 22.46 17.65
CA CYS A 197 0.92 22.40 18.94
C CYS A 197 0.76 20.96 19.42
N GLY A 198 1.85 20.19 19.38
CA GLY A 198 1.90 18.89 20.02
C GLY A 198 1.45 19.03 21.47
N ARG A 199 0.49 18.21 21.90
CA ARG A 199 0.15 18.07 23.31
C ARG A 199 1.31 17.33 23.98
N GLY A 200 2.30 18.09 24.44
CA GLY A 200 3.46 17.55 25.14
C GLY A 200 4.28 18.66 25.77
N HIS A 201 4.15 18.79 27.09
CA HIS A 201 5.03 19.49 28.03
C HIS A 201 5.69 20.82 27.59
N GLY A 202 4.96 21.93 27.82
CA GLY A 202 5.52 23.10 28.50
C GLY A 202 6.65 23.89 27.83
N ARG A 203 6.77 23.92 26.50
CA ARG A 203 7.70 24.84 25.81
C ARG A 203 6.96 26.03 25.17
N PRO A 204 7.40 27.29 25.37
CA PRO A 204 6.76 28.44 24.74
C PRO A 204 6.95 28.42 23.22
N CYS A 205 5.89 28.70 22.48
CA CYS A 205 5.94 28.91 21.04
C CYS A 205 6.81 30.14 20.73
N PHE A 206 7.85 29.98 19.93
CA PHE A 206 8.55 31.12 19.33
C PHE A 206 7.57 31.88 18.43
N SER A 207 7.33 33.15 18.75
CA SER A 207 6.70 34.10 17.85
C SER A 207 7.76 34.62 16.88
N GLU A 208 7.62 34.34 15.59
CA GLU A 208 8.35 35.09 14.57
C GLU A 208 7.83 36.53 14.59
N ARG A 209 8.75 37.46 14.89
CA ARG A 209 8.53 38.89 14.70
C ARG A 209 8.59 39.19 13.21
N SER A 210 7.69 40.10 12.80
CA SER A 210 7.55 40.78 11.52
C SER A 210 8.86 41.31 10.94
#